data_AF-A0A7Y2TWF7-F1
#
_entry.id   AF-A0A7Y2TWF7-F1
#
_cell.length_a   1.000
_cell.length_b   1.000
_cell.length_c   1.000
_cell.angle_alpha   90.00
_cell.angle_beta   90.00
_cell.angle_gamma   90.00
#
_symmetry.space_group_name_H-M   'P 1'
#
loop_
_entity.id
_entity.type
_entity.pdbx_description
1 polymer ?
#
loop_
_entity_poly.entity_id
_entity_poly.type
_entity_poly.pdbx_seq_one_letter_code
_entity_poly.pdbx_strand_id
1 'polypeptide(L)' 'MPQRLHLVFGGELTDPSTNVFRDVEDIHIVGIFPDYDTAYNAWKSEAQRTV' A
#
# COMPACT_ATOMS: atom_id res chain seq x y z
N MET A 1 10.39 -14.65 -19.74
CA MET A 1 9.22 -13.76 -19.52
C MET A 1 9.56 -12.82 -18.37
N PRO A 2 9.26 -11.51 -18.45
CA PRO A 2 9.57 -10.58 -17.36
C PRO A 2 8.66 -10.85 -16.15
N GLN A 3 9.26 -10.90 -14.94
CA GLN A 3 8.54 -10.99 -13.68
C GLN A 3 7.84 -9.65 -13.41
N ARG A 4 6.54 -9.68 -13.12
CA ARG A 4 5.80 -8.51 -12.64
C ARG A 4 5.93 -8.44 -11.13
N LEU A 5 6.27 -7.27 -10.62
CA LEU A 5 6.38 -6.99 -9.20
C LEU A 5 5.24 -6.06 -8.78
N HIS A 6 4.76 -6.24 -7.55
CA HIS A 6 3.68 -5.46 -6.98
C HIS A 6 4.22 -4.66 -5.80
N LEU A 7 4.25 -3.34 -5.94
CA LEU A 7 4.64 -2.43 -4.86
C LEU A 7 3.41 -2.11 -4.01
N VAL A 8 3.51 -2.32 -2.70
CA VAL A 8 2.48 -1.93 -1.73
C VAL A 8 3.02 -0.79 -0.89
N PHE A 9 2.25 0.29 -0.82
CA PHE A 9 2.52 1.46 -0.01
C PHE A 9 1.20 2.01 0.54
N GLY A 10 1.29 2.75 1.64
CA GLY A 10 0.15 3.36 2.31
C GLY A 10 0.58 4.63 3.02
N GLY A 11 -0.39 5.42 3.45
CA GLY A 11 -0.18 6.69 4.13
C GLY A 11 -1.52 7.27 4.50
N GLU A 12 -1.51 8.34 5.29
CA GLU A 12 -2.75 9.00 5.68
C GLU A 12 -3.36 9.74 4.48
N LEU A 13 -4.66 9.55 4.25
CA LEU A 13 -5.42 10.27 3.23
C LEU A 13 -6.02 11.55 3.80
N THR A 14 -6.14 12.59 2.98
CA THR A 14 -6.85 13.82 3.38
C THR A 14 -8.33 13.57 3.65
N ASP A 15 -8.92 12.66 2.87
CA ASP A 15 -10.29 12.19 3.02
C ASP A 15 -10.31 10.69 2.61
N PRO A 16 -10.86 9.78 3.44
CA PRO A 16 -10.92 8.34 3.14
C PRO A 16 -11.64 7.97 1.82
N SER A 17 -12.46 8.87 1.28
CA SER A 17 -13.16 8.69 0.00
C SER A 17 -12.35 9.15 -1.21
N THR A 18 -11.18 9.77 -0.99
CA THR A 18 -10.30 10.30 -2.03
C THR A 18 -8.98 9.55 -2.09
N ASN A 19 -8.30 9.62 -3.24
CA ASN A 19 -6.98 9.03 -3.41
C ASN A 19 -5.85 10.06 -3.21
N VAL A 20 -6.05 11.02 -2.31
CA VAL A 20 -5.08 12.10 -2.04
C VAL A 20 -4.43 11.86 -0.70
N PHE A 21 -3.11 11.65 -0.71
CA PHE A 21 -2.32 11.54 0.51
C PHE A 21 -2.19 12.91 1.17
N ARG A 22 -2.36 12.94 2.50
CA ARG A 22 -2.20 14.15 3.32
C ARG A 22 -0.76 14.63 3.31
N ASP A 23 0.17 13.69 3.38
CA ASP A 23 1.60 13.94 3.33
C ASP A 23 2.27 12.88 2.44
N VAL A 24 2.96 13.33 1.40
CA VAL A 24 3.69 12.46 0.47
C VAL A 24 5.09 12.10 0.97
N GLU A 25 5.64 12.89 1.89
CA GLU A 25 6.94 12.61 2.52
C GLU A 25 6.81 11.51 3.58
N ASP A 26 5.62 11.33 4.16
CA ASP A 26 5.29 10.31 5.16
C ASP A 26 4.61 9.06 4.57
N ILE A 27 4.86 8.76 3.29
CA ILE A 27 4.36 7.52 2.68
C ILE A 27 5.14 6.33 3.25
N HIS A 28 4.41 5.38 3.81
CA HIS A 28 4.93 4.13 4.29
C HIS A 28 5.00 3.09 3.17
N ILE A 29 6.19 2.61 2.86
CA ILE A 29 6.40 1.49 1.92
C ILE A 29 6.31 0.18 2.70
N VAL A 30 5.30 -0.63 2.37
CA VAL A 30 5.08 -1.94 2.99
C VAL A 30 6.04 -2.98 2.40
N GLY A 31 6.22 -2.96 1.07
CA GLY A 31 7.16 -3.87 0.40
C GLY A 31 6.88 -4.08 -1.09
N ILE A 32 7.71 -4.94 -1.69
CA ILE A 32 7.60 -5.36 -3.10
C ILE A 32 7.38 -6.87 -3.15
N PHE A 33 6.34 -7.29 -3.86
CA PHE A 33 5.86 -8.67 -3.87
C PHE A 33 5.88 -9.29 -5.27
N PRO A 34 6.10 -10.61 -5.38
CA PRO A 34 6.21 -11.30 -6.66
C PRO A 34 4.87 -11.54 -7.36
N ASP A 35 3.74 -11.44 -6.64
CA ASP A 35 2.39 -11.69 -7.17
C ASP A 35 1.34 -10.81 -6.48
N TYR A 36 0.13 -10.80 -7.05
CA TYR A 36 -0.97 -9.97 -6.55
C TYR A 36 -1.53 -10.46 -5.21
N ASP A 37 -1.62 -11.77 -5.01
CA ASP A 37 -2.24 -12.35 -3.82
C ASP A 37 -1.43 -12.02 -2.56
N THR A 38 -0.10 -12.12 -2.66
CA THR A 38 0.82 -11.74 -1.57
C THR A 38 0.79 -10.23 -1.31
N ALA A 39 0.74 -9.40 -2.36
CA ALA A 39 0.60 -7.94 -2.22
C ALA A 39 -0.73 -7.54 -1.56
N TYR A 40 -1.83 -8.15 -1.98
CA TYR A 40 -3.17 -7.87 -1.46
C TYR A 40 -3.28 -8.24 0.04
N ASN A 41 -2.73 -9.38 0.44
CA ASN A 41 -2.70 -9.78 1.84
C ASN A 41 -1.88 -8.81 2.70
N ALA A 42 -0.74 -8.33 2.19
CA ALA A 42 0.08 -7.33 2.88
C ALA A 42 -0.66 -6.01 3.05
N TRP A 43 -1.27 -5.48 1.98
CA TRP A 43 -2.10 -4.27 2.03
C TRP A 43 -3.23 -4.39 3.06
N LYS A 44 -3.97 -5.51 3.05
CA LYS A 44 -5.09 -5.74 3.97
C LYS A 44 -4.62 -5.80 5.42
N SER A 45 -3.48 -6.46 5.68
CA SER A 45 -2.91 -6.53 7.02
C SER A 45 -2.49 -5.16 7.54
N GLU A 46 -1.87 -4.32 6.71
CA GLU A 46 -1.45 -2.97 7.11
C GLU A 46 -2.66 -2.06 7.35
N ALA A 47 -3.68 -2.12 6.49
CA ALA A 47 -4.92 -1.35 6.66
C ALA A 47 -5.67 -1.68 7.97
N GLN A 48 -5.53 -2.91 8.49
CA GLN A 48 -6.11 -3.32 9.77
C GLN A 48 -5.26 -2.94 11.00
N ARG A 49 -3.97 -2.61 10.81
CA ARG A 49 -3.07 -2.22 11.90
C ARG A 49 -3.18 -0.74 12.26
N THR A 50 -3.57 0.10 11.30
CA THR A 50 -3.60 1.56 11.43
C THR A 50 -5.02 2.12 11.67
N VAL A 51 -5.87 1.42 12.42
CA VAL A 51 -7.21 1.91 12.79
C VAL A 51 -7.13 3.10 13.74
#